data_AF-A0A662EQ86-F1
#
_entry.id   AF-A0A662EQ86-F1
#
_cell.length_a   1.000
_cell.length_b   1.000
_cell.length_c   1.000
_cell.angle_alpha   90.00
_cell.angle_beta   90.00
_cell.angle_gamma   90.00
#
_symmetry.space_group_name_H-M   'P 1'
#
loop_
_entity.id
_entity.type
_entity.pdbx_description
1 polymer ?
#
loop_
_entity_poly.entity_id
_entity_poly.type
_entity_poly.pdbx_seq_one_letter_code
_entity_poly.pdbx_strand_id
1 'polypeptide(L)'
;MGKRRIGLAGSVFFLLLVASVMSAGAGKDITYSLHEHDGVTDIEVITPLADYIFSEDGGVMKSLFLTFTTYGSTVIELLPGTKTDPKTLERQYVADAEFPFKLSNEGFNEGVYTLNEPEHTESDGLVITFVGEFEGITIKKEYSIDPDAIYTIDCKVTVDNRTGAPLRLSMLLGERIPSDKGPGLYY
;
A
#
# COMPACT_ATOMS: atom_id res chain seq x y z
N MET A 1 -55.05 -37.06 -1.46
CA MET A 1 -54.66 -37.58 -0.13
C MET A 1 -53.18 -37.93 -0.22
N GLY A 2 -52.19 -37.29 0.39
CA GLY A 2 -52.15 -36.44 1.57
C GLY A 2 -51.08 -37.02 2.51
N LYS A 3 -49.85 -36.46 2.50
CA LYS A 3 -49.03 -36.11 3.68
C LYS A 3 -47.60 -35.67 3.27
N ARG A 4 -47.32 -34.39 3.55
CA ARG A 4 -45.98 -33.76 3.63
C ARG A 4 -45.16 -34.40 4.75
N ARG A 5 -43.82 -34.44 4.57
CA ARG A 5 -42.87 -34.04 5.62
C ARG A 5 -41.68 -33.30 4.99
N ILE A 6 -41.51 -32.06 5.42
CA ILE A 6 -40.36 -31.17 5.24
C ILE A 6 -39.46 -31.38 6.47
N GLY A 7 -38.14 -31.37 6.29
CA GLY A 7 -37.13 -31.33 7.35
C GLY A 7 -35.75 -31.42 6.68
N LEU A 8 -35.10 -30.31 6.30
CA LEU A 8 -34.39 -29.28 7.08
C LEU A 8 -32.93 -29.66 7.42
N ALA A 9 -32.02 -28.91 6.80
CA ALA A 9 -30.68 -28.48 7.24
C ALA A 9 -29.49 -29.47 7.31
N GLY A 10 -28.37 -29.03 6.74
CA GLY A 10 -27.03 -29.35 7.27
C GLY A 10 -25.91 -29.44 6.23
N SER A 11 -24.98 -28.48 6.29
CA SER A 11 -23.62 -28.47 5.71
C SER A 11 -23.48 -28.19 4.21
N VAL A 12 -23.23 -26.95 3.74
CA VAL A 12 -22.09 -26.02 4.00
C VAL A 12 -20.78 -26.52 3.37
N PHE A 13 -20.33 -25.74 2.38
CA PHE A 13 -18.94 -25.51 1.97
C PHE A 13 -18.07 -26.72 1.63
N PHE A 14 -17.84 -26.93 0.34
CA PHE A 14 -16.59 -27.51 -0.15
C PHE A 14 -16.15 -26.76 -1.41
N LEU A 15 -15.81 -25.48 -1.21
CA LEU A 15 -14.95 -24.73 -2.12
C LEU A 15 -13.56 -25.35 -1.98
N LEU A 16 -13.17 -26.17 -2.96
CA LEU A 16 -11.82 -26.71 -3.11
C LEU A 16 -10.87 -25.56 -3.46
N LEU A 17 -10.43 -24.86 -2.42
CA LEU A 17 -9.27 -23.98 -2.47
C LEU A 17 -8.05 -24.88 -2.69
N VAL A 18 -7.45 -24.81 -3.87
CA VAL A 18 -6.15 -25.40 -4.17
C VAL A 18 -5.10 -24.59 -3.40
N ALA A 19 -4.87 -24.96 -2.14
CA ALA A 19 -3.79 -24.44 -1.34
C ALA A 19 -2.49 -25.13 -1.77
N SER A 20 -1.79 -24.52 -2.74
CA SER A 20 -0.40 -24.84 -3.05
C SER A 20 0.48 -24.32 -1.93
N VAL A 21 0.58 -25.06 -0.82
CA VAL A 21 1.55 -24.74 0.24
C VAL A 21 2.92 -25.27 -0.21
N MET A 22 3.64 -24.45 -0.99
CA MET A 22 5.07 -24.61 -1.16
C MET A 22 5.73 -24.17 0.15
N SER A 23 6.35 -25.11 0.86
CA SER A 23 7.21 -24.76 1.99
C SER A 23 8.49 -24.11 1.46
N ALA A 24 8.54 -22.78 1.45
CA ALA A 24 9.77 -22.03 1.26
C ALA A 24 10.38 -21.76 2.64
N GLY A 25 11.70 -21.97 2.76
CA GLY A 25 12.46 -21.46 3.91
C GLY A 25 12.27 -19.95 4.05
N ALA A 26 12.57 -19.39 5.22
CA ALA A 26 12.54 -17.94 5.44
C ALA A 26 13.51 -17.24 4.47
N GLY A 27 13.03 -16.93 3.27
CA GLY A 27 13.75 -16.23 2.22
C GLY A 27 13.80 -14.74 2.54
N LYS A 28 14.82 -14.06 2.02
CA LYS A 28 14.92 -12.60 2.01
C LYS A 28 13.97 -11.97 0.98
N ASP A 29 13.01 -12.73 0.49
CA ASP A 29 12.37 -12.44 -0.77
C ASP A 29 11.22 -11.48 -0.52
N ILE A 30 11.23 -10.35 -1.24
CA ILE A 30 10.07 -9.48 -1.32
C ILE A 30 9.02 -10.21 -2.15
N THR A 31 7.82 -10.33 -1.59
CA THR A 31 6.65 -10.87 -2.29
C THR A 31 5.61 -9.79 -2.43
N TYR A 32 4.79 -9.86 -3.47
CA TYR A 32 3.66 -8.96 -3.62
C TYR A 32 2.41 -9.69 -4.10
N SER A 33 1.26 -9.12 -3.82
CA SER A 33 -0.02 -9.55 -4.35
C SER A 33 -0.89 -8.36 -4.71
N LEU A 34 -1.75 -8.54 -5.72
CA LEU A 34 -2.64 -7.51 -6.23
C LEU A 34 -4.07 -7.79 -5.76
N HIS A 35 -4.73 -6.76 -5.24
CA HIS A 35 -6.08 -6.82 -4.71
C HIS A 35 -6.94 -5.76 -5.39
N GLU A 36 -7.90 -6.19 -6.21
CA GLU A 36 -8.82 -5.29 -6.90
C GLU A 36 -10.09 -5.08 -6.04
N HIS A 37 -10.47 -3.82 -5.83
CA HIS A 37 -11.70 -3.44 -5.14
C HIS A 37 -12.25 -2.14 -5.74
N ASP A 38 -13.55 -2.09 -6.01
CA ASP A 38 -14.24 -0.91 -6.56
C ASP A 38 -13.58 -0.26 -7.80
N GLY A 39 -12.88 -1.06 -8.62
CA GLY A 39 -12.17 -0.59 -9.83
C GLY A 39 -10.82 0.09 -9.55
N VAL A 40 -10.29 -0.06 -8.34
CA VAL A 40 -8.96 0.38 -7.88
C VAL A 40 -8.15 -0.86 -7.51
N THR A 41 -6.88 -0.88 -7.91
CA THR A 41 -5.93 -1.93 -7.53
C THR A 41 -5.07 -1.47 -6.36
N ASP A 42 -5.10 -2.23 -5.27
CA ASP A 42 -4.10 -2.15 -4.21
C ASP A 42 -3.02 -3.21 -4.45
N ILE A 43 -1.76 -2.85 -4.20
CA ILE A 43 -0.64 -3.80 -4.16
C ILE A 43 -0.14 -3.93 -2.73
N GLU A 44 -0.21 -5.16 -2.22
CA GLU A 44 0.36 -5.55 -0.94
C GLU A 44 1.78 -6.07 -1.19
N VAL A 45 2.75 -5.55 -0.44
CA VAL A 45 4.16 -5.94 -0.53
C VAL A 45 4.65 -6.39 0.82
N ILE A 46 5.08 -7.65 0.91
CA ILE A 46 5.56 -8.26 2.13
C ILE A 46 7.06 -8.47 2.02
N THR A 47 7.78 -7.91 2.98
CA THR A 47 9.21 -8.15 3.22
C THR A 47 9.40 -8.89 4.54
N PRO A 48 10.62 -9.36 4.86
CA PRO A 48 10.88 -9.99 6.15
C PRO A 48 10.60 -9.11 7.39
N LEU A 49 10.53 -7.78 7.23
CA LEU A 49 10.43 -6.82 8.33
C LEU A 49 9.17 -5.96 8.29
N ALA A 50 8.49 -5.89 7.14
CA ALA A 50 7.38 -4.97 6.93
C ALA A 50 6.36 -5.52 5.93
N ASP A 51 5.14 -5.05 6.08
CA ASP A 51 4.02 -5.30 5.18
C ASP A 51 3.44 -3.92 4.78
N TYR A 52 3.55 -3.62 3.48
CA TYR A 52 3.16 -2.37 2.86
C TYR A 52 1.90 -2.57 2.01
N ILE A 53 1.03 -1.57 1.99
CA ILE A 53 -0.05 -1.50 1.00
C ILE A 53 0.06 -0.18 0.25
N PHE A 54 0.13 -0.26 -1.08
CA PHE A 54 0.03 0.89 -1.98
C PHE A 54 -1.25 0.81 -2.80
N SER A 55 -1.75 1.95 -3.26
CA SER A 55 -3.05 2.04 -3.93
C SER A 55 -2.98 2.91 -5.17
N GLU A 56 -3.64 2.45 -6.23
CA GLU A 56 -3.92 3.24 -7.43
C GLU A 56 -4.70 4.52 -7.12
N ASP A 57 -5.62 4.49 -6.14
CA ASP A 57 -6.28 5.71 -5.68
C ASP A 57 -5.26 6.64 -5.01
N GLY A 58 -4.97 7.76 -5.69
CA GLY A 58 -3.94 8.72 -5.33
C GLY A 58 -2.50 8.26 -5.53
N GLY A 59 -2.22 7.01 -5.92
CA GLY A 59 -0.86 6.49 -6.04
C GLY A 59 -0.08 6.62 -4.73
N VAL A 60 -0.68 6.22 -3.59
CA VAL A 60 -0.17 6.47 -2.23
C VAL A 60 0.09 5.17 -1.46
N MET A 61 0.81 5.26 -0.34
CA MET A 61 0.97 4.16 0.61
C MET A 61 -0.13 4.23 1.69
N LYS A 62 -1.05 3.26 1.69
CA LYS A 62 -2.20 3.18 2.61
C LYS A 62 -1.87 2.57 3.97
N SER A 63 -0.90 1.66 4.02
CA SER A 63 -0.49 1.00 5.26
C SER A 63 1.00 0.70 5.27
N LEU A 64 1.58 0.78 6.46
CA LEU A 64 2.90 0.27 6.78
C LEU A 64 2.86 -0.39 8.16
N PHE A 65 2.90 -1.71 8.13
CA PHE A 65 2.88 -2.55 9.32
C PHE A 65 4.27 -3.16 9.55
N LEU A 66 4.86 -2.90 10.73
CA LEU A 66 6.20 -3.37 11.05
C LEU A 66 6.18 -4.55 12.01
N THR A 67 6.90 -5.61 11.67
CA THR A 67 7.06 -6.80 12.53
C THR A 67 8.43 -6.81 13.19
N PHE A 68 8.48 -6.65 14.52
CA PHE A 68 9.72 -6.75 15.30
C PHE A 68 9.92 -8.17 15.84
N THR A 69 11.12 -8.74 15.65
CA THR A 69 11.44 -10.13 16.01
C THR A 69 11.94 -10.33 17.45
N THR A 70 12.14 -9.28 18.26
CA THR A 70 12.68 -9.44 19.63
C THR A 70 11.63 -9.86 20.67
N TYR A 71 12.02 -10.70 21.63
CA TYR A 71 11.13 -11.21 22.69
C TYR A 71 10.59 -10.05 23.54
N GLY A 72 9.27 -9.82 23.49
CA GLY A 72 8.60 -8.71 24.17
C GLY A 72 8.32 -7.47 23.28
N SER A 73 8.61 -7.53 21.98
CA SER A 73 8.31 -6.41 21.06
C SER A 73 6.82 -6.30 20.79
N THR A 74 6.33 -5.07 20.71
CA THR A 74 4.95 -4.78 20.31
C THR A 74 4.93 -4.45 18.83
N VAL A 75 3.98 -5.04 18.10
CA VAL A 75 3.75 -4.76 16.69
C VAL A 75 3.18 -3.34 16.54
N ILE A 76 3.60 -2.59 15.51
CA ILE A 76 3.20 -1.18 15.34
C ILE A 76 2.76 -0.91 13.91
N GLU A 77 1.61 -0.23 13.77
CA GLU A 77 1.20 0.43 12.53
C GLU A 77 1.74 1.86 12.56
N LEU A 78 2.43 2.29 11.51
CA LEU A 78 3.07 3.60 11.48
C LEU A 78 2.22 4.70 10.84
N LEU A 79 1.20 4.37 10.06
CA LEU A 79 0.38 5.36 9.37
C LEU A 79 -0.81 5.81 10.22
N PRO A 80 -0.93 7.13 10.52
CA PRO A 80 -2.08 7.68 11.22
C PRO A 80 -3.39 7.33 10.49
N GLY A 81 -4.42 6.94 11.25
CA GLY A 81 -5.72 6.60 10.68
C GLY A 81 -5.84 5.18 10.11
N THR A 82 -4.76 4.40 10.14
CA THR A 82 -4.75 2.98 9.75
C THR A 82 -4.65 2.09 10.99
N LYS A 83 -5.34 0.95 10.94
CA LYS A 83 -5.22 -0.12 11.95
C LYS A 83 -5.13 -1.48 11.26
N THR A 84 -4.21 -2.31 11.74
CA THR A 84 -3.95 -3.64 11.19
C THR A 84 -4.26 -4.70 12.23
N ASP A 85 -5.00 -5.75 11.85
CA ASP A 85 -5.12 -6.94 12.68
C ASP A 85 -3.81 -7.74 12.60
N PRO A 86 -3.10 -7.96 13.73
CA PRO A 86 -1.77 -8.59 13.70
C PRO A 86 -1.80 -10.09 13.40
N LYS A 87 -2.98 -10.73 13.37
CA LYS A 87 -3.14 -12.16 13.07
C LYS A 87 -3.57 -12.38 11.63
N THR A 88 -4.46 -11.55 11.12
CA THR A 88 -5.03 -11.71 9.77
C THR A 88 -4.44 -10.76 8.74
N LEU A 89 -3.71 -9.72 9.18
CA LEU A 89 -3.23 -8.62 8.35
C LEU A 89 -4.36 -7.83 7.69
N GLU A 90 -5.61 -7.97 8.14
CA GLU A 90 -6.71 -7.15 7.63
C GLU A 90 -6.53 -5.69 8.06
N ARG A 91 -6.72 -4.76 7.12
CA ARG A 91 -6.58 -3.32 7.34
C ARG A 91 -7.92 -2.63 7.53
N GLN A 92 -7.95 -1.67 8.45
CA GLN A 92 -9.05 -0.75 8.68
C GLN A 92 -8.55 0.68 8.58
N TYR A 93 -9.31 1.51 7.86
CA TYR A 93 -8.98 2.91 7.64
C TYR A 93 -10.09 3.79 8.22
N VAL A 94 -9.72 4.86 8.92
CA VAL A 94 -10.68 5.92 9.25
C VAL A 94 -11.05 6.69 7.98
N ALA A 95 -12.27 7.23 7.92
CA ALA A 95 -12.80 7.85 6.69
C ALA A 95 -11.95 9.01 6.14
N ASP A 96 -11.27 9.74 7.02
CA ASP A 96 -10.46 10.92 6.68
C ASP A 96 -8.95 10.66 6.80
N ALA A 97 -8.51 9.41 6.63
CA ALA A 97 -7.09 9.08 6.68
C ALA A 97 -6.31 9.82 5.58
N GLU A 98 -5.24 10.53 5.95
CA GLU A 98 -4.31 11.12 5.00
C GLU A 98 -3.07 10.24 4.84
N PHE A 99 -2.87 9.76 3.62
CA PHE A 99 -1.77 8.86 3.31
C PHE A 99 -0.54 9.62 2.82
N PRO A 100 0.67 9.20 3.21
CA PRO A 100 1.90 9.80 2.71
C PRO A 100 1.97 9.68 1.18
N PHE A 101 2.68 10.64 0.60
CA PHE A 101 2.89 10.84 -0.83
C PHE A 101 1.65 11.26 -1.63
N LYS A 102 0.55 11.58 -0.93
CA LYS A 102 -0.58 12.30 -1.52
C LYS A 102 -0.10 13.68 -1.99
N LEU A 103 -0.40 14.04 -3.25
CA LEU A 103 -0.11 15.37 -3.74
C LEU A 103 -1.28 16.31 -3.42
N SER A 104 -0.96 17.59 -3.34
CA SER A 104 -1.93 18.67 -3.23
C SER A 104 -1.53 19.75 -4.20
N ASN A 105 -2.49 20.21 -5.00
CA ASN A 105 -2.23 21.06 -6.13
C ASN A 105 -3.32 22.14 -6.30
N GLU A 106 -2.97 23.21 -7.00
CA GLU A 106 -3.89 24.24 -7.48
C GLU A 106 -3.83 24.23 -9.01
N GLY A 107 -4.64 23.42 -9.68
CA GLY A 107 -4.72 23.49 -11.14
C GLY A 107 -5.31 22.28 -11.85
N PHE A 108 -5.40 21.11 -11.21
CA PHE A 108 -6.03 19.92 -11.77
C PHE A 108 -6.60 19.03 -10.67
N ASN A 109 -7.57 18.20 -11.01
CA ASN A 109 -8.06 17.19 -10.08
C ASN A 109 -7.20 15.93 -10.22
N GLU A 110 -6.30 15.69 -9.26
CA GLU A 110 -5.63 14.39 -9.12
C GLU A 110 -6.69 13.33 -8.78
N GLY A 111 -6.48 12.09 -9.23
CA GLY A 111 -7.40 10.99 -8.98
C GLY A 111 -6.67 9.65 -9.02
N VAL A 112 -7.28 8.69 -9.70
CA VAL A 112 -6.76 7.33 -9.81
C VAL A 112 -5.55 7.28 -10.75
N TYR A 113 -4.51 6.59 -10.31
CA TYR A 113 -3.32 6.25 -11.08
C TYR A 113 -3.45 4.84 -11.64
N THR A 114 -2.73 4.55 -12.72
CA THR A 114 -2.55 3.18 -13.22
C THR A 114 -1.28 2.59 -12.60
N LEU A 115 -1.41 1.41 -11.99
CA LEU A 115 -0.28 0.59 -11.55
C LEU A 115 0.33 -0.10 -12.77
N ASN A 116 1.61 0.17 -13.02
CA ASN A 116 2.41 -0.62 -13.96
C ASN A 116 2.83 -1.95 -13.30
N GLU A 117 3.15 -2.93 -14.13
CA GLU A 117 3.72 -4.21 -13.66
C GLU A 117 4.92 -3.96 -12.73
N PRO A 118 4.91 -4.50 -11.49
CA PRO A 118 6.03 -4.34 -10.57
C PRO A 118 7.31 -4.97 -11.12
N GLU A 119 8.43 -4.27 -10.96
CA GLU A 119 9.74 -4.68 -11.48
C GLU A 119 10.68 -5.05 -10.33
N HIS A 120 11.35 -6.20 -10.42
CA HIS A 120 12.43 -6.54 -9.50
C HIS A 120 13.74 -5.85 -9.90
N THR A 121 14.47 -5.34 -8.92
CA THR A 121 15.81 -4.78 -9.13
C THR A 121 16.88 -5.89 -9.17
N GLU A 122 18.10 -5.54 -9.56
CA GLU A 122 19.26 -6.45 -9.48
C GLU A 122 19.60 -6.88 -8.04
N SER A 123 19.11 -6.15 -7.04
CA SER A 123 19.29 -6.41 -5.59
C SER A 123 18.16 -7.23 -4.97
N ASP A 124 17.29 -7.85 -5.78
CA ASP A 124 16.04 -8.48 -5.35
C ASP A 124 15.05 -7.52 -4.64
N GLY A 125 15.25 -6.21 -4.83
CA GLY A 125 14.30 -5.17 -4.47
C GLY A 125 13.07 -5.19 -5.38
N LEU A 126 12.06 -4.41 -5.01
CA LEU A 126 10.82 -4.25 -5.78
C LEU A 126 10.58 -2.77 -6.07
N VAL A 127 10.30 -2.45 -7.34
CA VAL A 127 9.89 -1.12 -7.80
C VAL A 127 8.42 -1.16 -8.19
N ILE A 128 7.62 -0.30 -7.54
CA ILE A 128 6.20 -0.13 -7.79
C ILE A 128 6.02 1.21 -8.48
N THR A 129 5.39 1.21 -9.65
CA THR A 129 5.22 2.43 -10.46
C THR A 129 3.75 2.74 -10.67
N PHE A 130 3.34 3.92 -10.24
CA PHE A 130 2.02 4.50 -10.52
C PHE A 130 2.16 5.62 -11.55
N VAL A 131 1.30 5.62 -12.57
CA VAL A 131 1.24 6.66 -13.61
C VAL A 131 -0.16 7.26 -13.65
N GLY A 132 -0.26 8.57 -13.42
CA GLY A 132 -1.49 9.32 -13.50
C GLY A 132 -1.42 10.36 -14.62
N GLU A 133 -2.48 10.48 -15.40
CA GLU A 133 -2.61 11.49 -16.46
C GLU A 133 -3.82 12.39 -16.15
N PHE A 134 -3.55 13.67 -15.90
CA PHE A 134 -4.55 14.63 -15.44
C PHE A 134 -4.42 15.94 -16.21
N GLU A 135 -5.40 16.25 -17.07
CA GLU A 135 -5.53 17.57 -17.72
C GLU A 135 -4.24 18.10 -18.40
N GLY A 136 -3.47 17.22 -19.05
CA GLY A 136 -2.21 17.57 -19.72
C GLY A 136 -0.97 17.55 -18.81
N ILE A 137 -1.10 17.01 -17.61
CA ILE A 137 -0.03 16.73 -16.67
C ILE A 137 0.10 15.21 -16.51
N THR A 138 1.31 14.69 -16.63
CA THR A 138 1.61 13.29 -16.30
C THR A 138 2.42 13.24 -15.03
N ILE A 139 1.97 12.45 -14.06
CA ILE A 139 2.65 12.24 -12.78
C ILE A 139 3.03 10.77 -12.69
N LYS A 140 4.32 10.50 -12.48
CA LYS A 140 4.84 9.16 -12.20
C LYS A 140 5.33 9.13 -10.75
N LYS A 141 4.82 8.19 -9.95
CA LYS A 141 5.30 7.90 -8.60
C LYS A 141 5.95 6.51 -8.62
N GLU A 142 7.24 6.46 -8.28
CA GLU A 142 8.02 5.22 -8.20
C GLU A 142 8.38 4.98 -6.73
N TYR A 143 8.00 3.83 -6.20
CA TYR A 143 8.36 3.36 -4.87
C TYR A 143 9.35 2.22 -4.98
N SER A 144 10.52 2.35 -4.38
CA SER A 144 11.53 1.30 -4.34
C SER A 144 11.69 0.77 -2.93
N ILE A 145 11.63 -0.56 -2.80
CA ILE A 145 11.77 -1.29 -1.54
C ILE A 145 12.90 -2.30 -1.72
N ASP A 146 13.94 -2.18 -0.91
CA ASP A 146 15.02 -3.17 -0.86
C ASP A 146 14.76 -4.21 0.25
N PRO A 147 15.13 -5.48 0.04
CA PRO A 147 14.87 -6.56 1.01
C PRO A 147 15.65 -6.39 2.32
N ASP A 148 16.85 -5.78 2.23
CA ASP A 148 17.75 -5.55 3.35
C ASP A 148 17.56 -4.13 3.97
N ALA A 149 16.64 -3.32 3.45
CA ALA A 149 16.34 -2.00 3.99
C ALA A 149 15.65 -2.10 5.36
N ILE A 150 16.23 -1.43 6.37
CA ILE A 150 15.65 -1.37 7.71
C ILE A 150 14.63 -0.24 7.74
N TYR A 151 13.38 -0.55 7.38
CA TYR A 151 12.22 0.35 7.45
C TYR A 151 12.33 1.62 6.59
N THR A 152 13.10 1.57 5.50
CA THR A 152 13.21 2.67 4.53
C THR A 152 12.60 2.28 3.20
N ILE A 153 11.92 3.24 2.57
CA ILE A 153 11.43 3.16 1.19
C ILE A 153 11.88 4.42 0.46
N ASP A 154 12.22 4.29 -0.81
CA ASP A 154 12.48 5.44 -1.67
C ASP A 154 11.21 5.79 -2.44
N CYS A 155 10.86 7.07 -2.48
CA CYS A 155 9.78 7.59 -3.32
C CYS A 155 10.35 8.63 -4.29
N LYS A 156 10.20 8.38 -5.58
CA LYS A 156 10.55 9.31 -6.65
C LYS A 156 9.29 9.76 -7.36
N VAL A 157 9.09 11.07 -7.43
CA VAL A 157 7.99 11.69 -8.15
C VAL A 157 8.55 12.43 -9.37
N THR A 158 8.05 12.07 -10.55
CA THR A 158 8.34 12.76 -11.82
C THR A 158 7.08 13.42 -12.33
N VAL A 159 7.17 14.69 -12.71
CA VAL A 159 6.04 15.48 -13.22
C VAL A 159 6.40 16.02 -14.59
N ASP A 160 5.60 15.67 -15.59
CA ASP A 160 5.64 16.25 -16.93
C ASP A 160 4.43 17.18 -17.09
N ASN A 161 4.68 18.48 -17.25
CA ASN A 161 3.64 19.50 -17.38
C ASN A 161 3.61 20.05 -18.81
N ARG A 162 2.58 19.66 -19.57
CA ARG A 162 2.39 20.08 -20.97
C ARG A 162 1.35 21.18 -21.13
N THR A 163 0.83 21.73 -20.03
CA THR A 163 -0.23 22.75 -20.05
C THR A 163 0.28 24.14 -20.45
N GLY A 164 1.59 24.38 -20.34
CA GLY A 164 2.22 25.67 -20.59
C GLY A 164 2.04 26.70 -19.46
N ALA A 165 1.26 26.38 -18.42
CA ALA A 165 1.13 27.19 -17.21
C ALA A 165 2.05 26.66 -16.09
N PRO A 166 2.60 27.51 -15.20
CA PRO A 166 3.33 27.05 -14.03
C PRO A 166 2.43 26.18 -13.13
N LEU A 167 3.00 25.09 -12.62
CA LEU A 167 2.29 24.17 -11.73
C LEU A 167 2.81 24.31 -10.29
N ARG A 168 1.89 24.43 -9.32
CA ARG A 168 2.20 24.41 -7.90
C ARG A 168 1.78 23.07 -7.31
N LEU A 169 2.76 22.35 -6.75
CA LEU A 169 2.56 21.05 -6.11
C LEU A 169 3.13 21.09 -4.71
N SER A 170 2.44 20.41 -3.80
CA SER A 170 2.92 20.03 -2.48
C SER A 170 2.67 18.55 -2.27
N MET A 171 3.43 17.92 -1.40
CA MET A 171 3.32 16.49 -1.12
C MET A 171 3.28 16.27 0.38
N LEU A 172 2.32 15.47 0.83
CA LEU A 172 2.29 15.00 2.21
C LEU A 172 3.39 13.97 2.40
N LEU A 173 4.30 14.15 3.36
CA LEU A 173 5.34 13.16 3.70
C LEU A 173 4.95 12.29 4.91
N GLY A 174 3.77 12.53 5.48
CA GLY A 174 3.31 12.02 6.77
C GLY A 174 3.39 13.10 7.85
N GLU A 175 2.47 13.05 8.82
CA GLU A 175 2.57 13.89 10.02
C GLU A 175 3.84 13.51 10.76
N ARG A 176 4.84 14.40 10.69
CA ARG A 176 5.87 14.45 11.71
C ARG A 176 5.12 14.57 13.04
N ILE A 177 5.30 13.63 13.97
CA ILE A 177 5.14 13.92 15.39
C ILE A 177 6.49 14.49 15.83
N PRO A 178 6.74 15.81 15.76
CA PRO A 178 7.90 16.36 16.41
C PRO A 178 7.76 16.04 17.90
N SER A 179 8.66 15.21 18.43
CA SER A 179 9.02 15.39 19.83
C SER A 179 9.60 16.81 19.94
N ASP A 180 9.32 17.50 21.05
CA ASP A 180 9.65 18.92 21.32
C ASP A 180 11.15 19.30 21.17
N LYS A 181 12.02 18.43 20.64
CA LYS A 181 13.48 18.57 20.58
C LYS A 181 14.14 18.11 19.26
N GLY A 182 13.44 18.13 18.12
CA GLY A 182 14.05 17.82 16.82
C GLY A 182 14.22 19.04 15.91
N PRO A 183 15.37 19.25 15.24
CA PRO A 183 15.52 20.36 14.28
C PRO A 183 14.49 20.23 13.17
N GLY A 184 13.77 21.33 12.88
CA GLY A 184 12.86 21.41 11.74
C GLY A 184 13.65 21.52 10.44
N LEU A 185 13.30 20.71 9.46
CA LEU A 185 13.75 20.93 8.08
C LEU A 185 12.92 22.06 7.50
N TYR A 186 13.61 23.12 7.07
CA TYR A 186 13.06 24.19 6.24
C TYR A 186 13.45 23.88 4.79
N TYR A 187 12.48 23.94 3.87
CA TYR A 187 12.72 24.00 2.42
C TYR A 187 12.43 25.41 1.92
#